data_AF-A0A534IR38-F1
#
_entry.id   AF-A0A534IR38-F1
#
_cell.length_a   1.000
_cell.length_b   1.000
_cell.length_c   1.000
_cell.angle_alpha   90.00
_cell.angle_beta   90.00
_cell.angle_gamma   90.00
#
_symmetry.space_group_name_H-M   'P 1'
#
loop_
_entity.id
_entity.type
_entity.pdbx_description
1 polymer ?
#
loop_
_entity_poly.entity_id
_entity_poly.type
_entity_poly.pdbx_seq_one_letter_code
_entity_poly.pdbx_strand_id
1 'polypeptide(L)'
;MEPPSPAPKGVSRTVFAIVAIVLLVVGTGAGYLLARPPLAPAPGPVDSLSRTNPIPRVDGWYRNASVSYLDYGPQSNVAVPILAFFQAASPAMPVAGQKNIIDTIPGQPGYSDFWRVFKVLAPSGYVANSIRSLGDAVASGYAIEATGIVVNCPVVNPGATIQGSTSTPTSGWYRNREVFYFDHGASSPGHGFVVDSAPIYAFFHSDGSPVAGQKNVIDVRPGDAGYSDLWKVTKVVVPGSYMANSLKDARSIVAARDLGQVTLEATEIYVNGPMVT
;
A
#
# COMPACT_ATOMS: atom_id res chain seq x y z
N MET A 1 49.19 14.65 57.43
CA MET A 1 48.75 15.81 58.21
C MET A 1 48.76 17.00 57.28
N GLU A 2 47.65 17.20 56.57
CA GLU A 2 47.12 18.50 56.14
C GLU A 2 45.64 18.22 55.77
N PRO A 3 44.67 18.80 56.49
CA PRO A 3 43.25 18.51 56.29
C PRO A 3 42.63 19.39 55.20
N PRO A 4 41.60 18.89 54.48
CA PRO A 4 40.90 19.65 53.45
C PRO A 4 39.94 20.71 54.04
N SER A 5 39.89 21.89 53.42
CA SER A 5 38.94 22.98 53.72
C SER A 5 37.76 23.00 52.73
N PRO A 6 36.62 23.67 53.00
CA PRO A 6 35.29 23.05 53.05
C PRO A 6 34.33 23.46 51.91
N ALA A 7 33.17 22.81 51.92
CA ALA A 7 32.06 22.86 50.96
C ALA A 7 31.38 24.24 50.74
N PRO A 8 30.47 24.30 49.75
CA PRO A 8 29.08 24.57 50.14
C PRO A 8 28.03 23.63 49.51
N LYS A 9 26.94 23.51 50.27
CA LYS A 9 25.71 22.72 50.04
C LYS A 9 24.78 23.35 49.00
N GLY A 10 23.92 22.49 48.46
CA GLY A 10 22.58 22.83 47.94
C GLY A 10 22.50 22.76 46.43
N VAL A 11 21.46 22.24 45.77
CA VAL A 11 20.09 21.93 46.18
C VAL A 11 19.58 20.86 45.21
N SER A 12 18.84 19.87 45.72
CA SER A 12 18.07 18.91 44.93
C SER A 12 17.09 19.63 44.00
N ARG A 13 17.14 19.35 42.69
CA ARG A 13 16.01 19.54 41.78
C ARG A 13 16.03 18.50 40.66
N THR A 14 15.12 17.54 40.79
CA THR A 14 14.61 16.65 39.77
C THR A 14 14.30 17.39 38.45
N VAL A 15 14.82 16.92 37.32
CA VAL A 15 14.15 16.97 36.00
C VAL A 15 14.67 15.80 35.15
N PHE A 16 13.80 14.84 34.82
CA PHE A 16 14.00 13.90 33.72
C PHE A 16 13.88 14.66 32.39
N ALA A 17 14.92 14.66 31.57
CA ALA A 17 14.86 15.15 30.20
C ALA A 17 14.91 13.96 29.24
N ILE A 18 13.72 13.50 28.83
CA ILE A 18 13.56 12.64 27.65
C ILE A 18 13.74 13.56 26.44
N VAL A 19 14.85 13.40 25.73
CA VAL A 19 15.11 14.10 24.48
C VAL A 19 14.33 13.38 23.37
N ALA A 20 13.20 13.97 22.97
CA ALA A 20 12.51 13.62 21.73
C ALA A 20 13.16 14.39 20.57
N ILE A 21 13.77 13.67 19.63
CA ILE A 21 14.23 14.22 18.35
C ILE A 21 13.15 13.93 17.30
N VAL A 22 12.61 15.01 16.73
CA VAL A 22 11.73 15.03 15.57
C VAL A 22 12.48 15.73 14.44
N LEU A 23 12.74 15.04 13.33
CA LEU A 23 12.49 15.47 11.94
C LEU A 23 13.26 14.62 10.89
N LEU A 24 12.47 14.06 9.98
CA LEU A 24 12.57 14.06 8.51
C LEU A 24 13.85 13.55 7.78
N VAL A 25 13.59 12.74 6.73
CA VAL A 25 14.31 12.55 5.45
C VAL A 25 14.93 11.14 5.22
N VAL A 26 14.52 10.54 4.09
CA VAL A 26 15.02 9.37 3.30
C VAL A 26 14.78 7.94 3.81
N GLY A 27 14.01 7.18 3.02
CA GLY A 27 14.41 5.84 2.55
C GLY A 27 14.50 4.65 3.51
N THR A 28 14.05 4.77 4.76
CA THR A 28 13.89 3.62 5.65
C THR A 28 12.55 3.75 6.36
N GLY A 29 11.76 2.68 6.42
CA GLY A 29 10.43 2.64 7.03
C GLY A 29 10.44 3.20 8.45
N ALA A 30 10.19 4.51 8.57
CA ALA A 30 10.15 5.22 9.83
C ALA A 30 8.98 4.66 10.63
N GLY A 31 9.31 4.10 11.80
CA GLY A 31 8.39 3.34 12.61
C GLY A 31 7.09 4.09 12.87
N TYR A 32 5.98 3.45 12.49
CA TYR A 32 4.69 3.67 13.13
C TYR A 32 4.79 3.21 14.59
N LEU A 33 5.48 3.99 15.43
CA LEU A 33 5.25 3.94 16.86
C LEU A 33 3.87 4.57 17.06
N LEU A 34 2.90 3.74 17.46
CA LEU A 34 1.52 4.10 17.75
C LEU A 34 1.44 4.96 19.04
N ALA A 35 2.24 6.01 19.13
CA ALA A 35 2.07 7.06 20.13
C ALA A 35 0.87 7.93 19.73
N ARG A 36 0.14 8.43 20.73
CA ARG A 36 -1.03 9.29 20.53
C ARG A 36 -0.65 10.49 19.65
N PRO A 37 -1.18 10.62 18.41
CA PRO A 37 -0.83 11.74 17.55
C PRO A 37 -1.31 13.07 18.16
N PRO A 38 -0.63 14.21 17.86
CA PRO A 38 -1.25 15.53 18.04
C PRO A 38 -2.59 15.59 17.30
N LEU A 39 -3.49 16.51 17.70
CA LEU A 39 -4.84 16.63 17.12
C LEU A 39 -4.75 16.58 15.59
N ALA A 40 -5.17 15.47 15.00
CA ALA A 40 -5.09 15.28 13.57
C ALA A 40 -5.99 16.33 12.88
N PRO A 41 -5.63 16.82 11.68
CA PRO A 41 -6.52 17.63 10.89
C PRO A 41 -7.88 16.95 10.74
N ALA A 42 -8.94 17.77 10.59
CA ALA A 42 -10.29 17.27 10.38
C ALA A 42 -10.31 16.18 9.28
N PRO A 43 -11.08 15.09 9.45
CA PRO A 43 -11.09 14.01 8.48
C PRO A 43 -11.49 14.52 7.08
N GLY A 44 -10.64 14.27 6.08
CA GLY A 44 -10.95 14.54 4.67
C GLY A 44 -12.22 13.84 4.17
N PRO A 45 -12.79 14.28 3.04
CA PRO A 45 -14.01 13.72 2.47
C PRO A 45 -13.83 12.26 2.06
N VAL A 46 -14.82 11.41 2.35
CA VAL A 46 -14.85 9.97 1.99
C VAL A 46 -15.64 9.71 0.70
N ASP A 47 -16.06 10.77 0.04
CA ASP A 47 -16.76 10.82 -1.24
C ASP A 47 -16.04 11.82 -2.15
N SER A 48 -16.46 11.85 -3.43
CA SER A 48 -15.88 12.73 -4.45
C SER A 48 -14.36 12.60 -4.60
N LEU A 49 -13.80 11.42 -4.25
CA LEU A 49 -12.39 11.09 -4.40
C LEU A 49 -12.03 11.11 -5.88
N SER A 50 -10.82 11.59 -6.21
CA SER A 50 -10.29 11.70 -7.57
C SER A 50 -9.87 10.35 -8.19
N ARG A 51 -10.67 9.30 -7.97
CA ARG A 51 -10.45 7.96 -8.53
C ARG A 51 -11.45 7.70 -9.65
N THR A 52 -10.98 7.07 -10.72
CA THR A 52 -11.79 6.68 -11.87
C THR A 52 -12.96 5.79 -11.44
N ASN A 53 -14.12 5.93 -12.08
CA ASN A 53 -15.28 5.06 -11.88
C ASN A 53 -16.02 4.91 -13.23
N PRO A 54 -16.23 3.69 -13.77
CA PRO A 54 -15.78 2.40 -13.23
C PRO A 54 -14.25 2.28 -13.18
N ILE A 55 -13.73 1.42 -12.30
CA ILE A 55 -12.32 1.03 -12.30
C ILE A 55 -12.02 0.34 -13.65
N PRO A 56 -11.06 0.85 -14.45
CA PRO A 56 -10.77 0.31 -15.76
C PRO A 56 -10.25 -1.12 -15.70
N ARG A 57 -10.65 -1.94 -16.66
CA ARG A 57 -9.98 -3.20 -16.99
C ARG A 57 -9.09 -2.97 -18.21
N VAL A 58 -7.82 -3.31 -18.08
CA VAL A 58 -6.79 -3.12 -19.11
C VAL A 58 -6.29 -4.48 -19.59
N ASP A 59 -6.11 -4.62 -20.90
CA ASP A 59 -5.52 -5.81 -21.48
C ASP A 59 -3.99 -5.76 -21.46
N GLY A 60 -3.37 -6.92 -21.26
CA GLY A 60 -1.94 -7.14 -21.31
C GLY A 60 -1.56 -8.39 -22.10
N TRP A 61 -0.25 -8.61 -22.21
CA TRP A 61 0.33 -9.87 -22.65
C TRP A 61 1.03 -10.57 -21.48
N TYR A 62 0.86 -11.89 -21.42
CA TYR A 62 1.62 -12.80 -20.57
C TYR A 62 2.00 -14.02 -21.39
N ARG A 63 3.31 -14.23 -21.64
CA ARG A 63 3.82 -15.41 -22.36
C ARG A 63 3.07 -15.71 -23.66
N ASN A 64 2.90 -14.68 -24.52
CA ASN A 64 2.16 -14.73 -25.78
C ASN A 64 0.63 -14.94 -25.67
N ALA A 65 0.07 -15.02 -24.46
CA ALA A 65 -1.37 -15.07 -24.23
C ALA A 65 -1.91 -13.70 -23.79
N SER A 66 -3.13 -13.38 -24.20
CA SER A 66 -3.85 -12.21 -23.71
C SER A 66 -4.26 -12.42 -22.26
N VAL A 67 -4.09 -11.38 -21.44
CA VAL A 67 -4.53 -11.33 -20.05
C VAL A 67 -5.20 -9.99 -19.78
N SER A 68 -5.85 -9.84 -18.62
CA SER A 68 -6.38 -8.55 -18.17
C SER A 68 -6.02 -8.30 -16.70
N TYR A 69 -5.91 -7.03 -16.34
CA TYR A 69 -5.70 -6.54 -14.98
C TYR A 69 -6.51 -5.26 -14.77
N LEU A 70 -6.75 -4.89 -13.52
CA LEU A 70 -7.37 -3.61 -13.19
C LEU A 70 -6.34 -2.49 -13.21
N ASP A 71 -6.74 -1.26 -13.49
CA ASP A 71 -5.86 -0.10 -13.37
C ASP A 71 -6.34 0.84 -12.26
N TYR A 72 -5.65 0.80 -11.12
CA TYR A 72 -5.86 1.75 -10.02
C TYR A 72 -4.92 2.96 -10.07
N GLY A 73 -4.03 3.01 -11.07
CA GLY A 73 -3.09 4.10 -11.28
C GLY A 73 -1.80 4.02 -10.45
N PRO A 74 -1.03 5.13 -10.43
CA PRO A 74 0.23 5.22 -9.70
C PRO A 74 0.08 4.95 -8.20
N GLN A 75 1.07 4.28 -7.62
CA GLN A 75 1.04 3.88 -6.21
C GLN A 75 2.42 3.97 -5.55
N SER A 76 2.42 4.11 -4.22
CA SER A 76 3.56 3.93 -3.34
C SER A 76 3.88 2.44 -3.14
N ASN A 77 5.16 2.08 -3.08
CA ASN A 77 5.59 0.75 -2.65
C ASN A 77 5.66 0.59 -1.12
N VAL A 78 5.15 1.59 -0.39
CA VAL A 78 5.06 1.56 1.08
C VAL A 78 3.60 1.38 1.46
N ALA A 79 3.31 0.30 2.17
CA ALA A 79 2.01 0.03 2.75
C ALA A 79 1.76 0.91 3.99
N VAL A 80 0.49 1.07 4.35
CA VAL A 80 0.06 1.76 5.57
C VAL A 80 -0.77 0.85 6.49
N PRO A 81 -0.97 1.18 7.78
CA PRO A 81 -1.70 0.30 8.69
C PRO A 81 -3.19 0.18 8.34
N ILE A 82 -3.70 -1.06 8.34
CA ILE A 82 -5.13 -1.37 8.48
C ILE A 82 -5.34 -2.19 9.75
N LEU A 83 -6.28 -1.78 10.60
CA LEU A 83 -6.61 -2.50 11.82
C LEU A 83 -7.78 -3.46 11.58
N ALA A 84 -7.55 -4.73 11.88
CA ALA A 84 -8.58 -5.76 11.92
C ALA A 84 -8.71 -6.27 13.36
N PHE A 85 -9.94 -6.45 13.85
CA PHE A 85 -10.17 -6.83 15.25
C PHE A 85 -10.39 -8.33 15.37
N PHE A 86 -9.74 -8.91 16.38
CA PHE A 86 -9.84 -10.33 16.72
C PHE A 86 -10.21 -10.47 18.19
N GLN A 87 -10.81 -11.61 18.55
CA GLN A 87 -11.13 -11.92 19.93
C GLN A 87 -9.84 -12.18 20.73
N ALA A 88 -9.61 -11.46 21.83
CA ALA A 88 -8.41 -11.68 22.65
C ALA A 88 -8.33 -13.11 23.21
N ALA A 89 -9.48 -13.71 23.56
CA ALA A 89 -9.56 -15.10 24.02
C ALA A 89 -9.36 -16.14 22.88
N SER A 90 -9.46 -15.72 21.61
CA SER A 90 -9.23 -16.57 20.44
C SER A 90 -8.66 -15.72 19.28
N PRO A 91 -7.36 -15.41 19.29
CA PRO A 91 -6.74 -14.43 18.38
C PRO A 91 -6.75 -14.77 16.87
N ALA A 92 -7.31 -15.94 16.52
CA ALA A 92 -7.58 -16.35 15.14
C ALA A 92 -9.02 -16.01 14.69
N MET A 93 -9.93 -15.75 15.62
CA MET A 93 -11.33 -15.44 15.33
C MET A 93 -11.56 -13.93 15.22
N PRO A 94 -12.03 -13.41 14.08
CA PRO A 94 -12.35 -11.99 13.95
C PRO A 94 -13.54 -11.60 14.84
N VAL A 95 -13.60 -10.33 15.23
CA VAL A 95 -14.79 -9.77 15.88
C VAL A 95 -15.88 -9.60 14.82
N ALA A 96 -16.92 -10.42 14.91
CA ALA A 96 -18.04 -10.38 13.97
C ALA A 96 -18.67 -8.97 13.89
N GLY A 97 -18.87 -8.49 12.67
CA GLY A 97 -19.47 -7.18 12.41
C GLY A 97 -18.56 -5.97 12.61
N GLN A 98 -17.35 -6.13 13.16
CA GLN A 98 -16.38 -5.04 13.21
C GLN A 98 -15.83 -4.77 11.81
N LYS A 99 -15.91 -3.50 11.37
CA LYS A 99 -15.25 -3.06 10.14
C LYS A 99 -13.78 -2.74 10.39
N ASN A 100 -12.95 -2.99 9.38
CA ASN A 100 -11.54 -2.60 9.42
C ASN A 100 -11.38 -1.09 9.57
N ILE A 101 -10.30 -0.66 10.23
CA ILE A 101 -10.02 0.76 10.46
C ILE A 101 -8.75 1.18 9.71
N ILE A 102 -8.85 2.27 8.94
CA ILE A 102 -7.74 2.92 8.25
C ILE A 102 -7.63 4.38 8.75
N ASP A 103 -6.47 5.01 8.52
CA ASP A 103 -6.24 6.40 8.95
C ASP A 103 -5.84 7.37 7.83
N THR A 104 -5.83 6.89 6.57
CA THR A 104 -5.54 7.70 5.39
C THR A 104 -6.49 7.34 4.25
N ILE A 105 -6.75 8.29 3.35
CA ILE A 105 -7.58 8.10 2.15
C ILE A 105 -6.90 8.74 0.91
N PRO A 106 -7.33 8.42 -0.33
CA PRO A 106 -6.74 8.98 -1.54
C PRO A 106 -6.68 10.51 -1.52
N GLY A 107 -5.57 11.07 -1.99
CA GLY A 107 -5.30 12.51 -1.96
C GLY A 107 -4.66 13.01 -0.67
N GLN A 108 -4.56 12.17 0.37
CA GLN A 108 -3.83 12.53 1.58
C GLN A 108 -2.36 12.10 1.50
N PRO A 109 -1.43 12.87 2.11
CA PRO A 109 -0.04 12.46 2.24
C PRO A 109 0.10 11.09 2.89
N GLY A 110 0.90 10.22 2.29
CA GLY A 110 1.20 8.89 2.81
C GLY A 110 0.13 7.83 2.55
N TYR A 111 -0.99 8.15 1.88
CA TYR A 111 -1.96 7.14 1.48
C TYR A 111 -1.32 6.08 0.56
N SER A 112 -1.71 4.82 0.76
CA SER A 112 -1.40 3.70 -0.13
C SER A 112 -2.62 2.79 -0.27
N ASP A 113 -2.78 2.17 -1.43
CA ASP A 113 -3.76 1.10 -1.64
C ASP A 113 -3.33 -0.21 -0.97
N PHE A 114 -2.05 -0.31 -0.58
CA PHE A 114 -1.51 -1.46 0.11
C PHE A 114 -1.52 -1.23 1.61
N TRP A 115 -2.06 -2.21 2.34
CA TRP A 115 -2.24 -2.10 3.78
C TRP A 115 -1.56 -3.24 4.50
N ARG A 116 -0.72 -2.91 5.47
CA ARG A 116 -0.21 -3.90 6.41
C ARG A 116 -1.25 -4.15 7.48
N VAL A 117 -1.64 -5.40 7.67
CA VAL A 117 -2.66 -5.77 8.66
C VAL A 117 -2.06 -5.74 10.06
N PHE A 118 -2.75 -5.07 10.97
CA PHE A 118 -2.52 -5.10 12.41
C PHE A 118 -3.74 -5.72 13.10
N LYS A 119 -3.50 -6.69 13.98
CA LYS A 119 -4.55 -7.32 14.78
C LYS A 119 -4.77 -6.53 16.06
N VAL A 120 -5.98 -6.05 16.27
CA VAL A 120 -6.41 -5.49 17.56
C VAL A 120 -7.10 -6.60 18.36
N LEU A 121 -6.55 -6.95 19.51
CA LEU A 121 -7.12 -8.00 20.37
C LEU A 121 -8.17 -7.41 21.31
N ALA A 122 -9.43 -7.56 20.93
CA ALA A 122 -10.57 -7.03 21.66
C ALA A 122 -10.93 -7.93 22.86
N PRO A 123 -11.18 -7.38 24.05
CA PRO A 123 -11.57 -8.14 25.22
C PRO A 123 -12.98 -8.74 25.08
N SER A 124 -13.30 -9.70 25.95
CA SER A 124 -14.66 -10.20 26.08
C SER A 124 -15.64 -9.06 26.37
N GLY A 125 -16.79 -9.06 25.69
CA GLY A 125 -17.81 -8.01 25.81
C GLY A 125 -17.55 -6.77 24.94
N TYR A 126 -16.49 -6.74 24.13
CA TYR A 126 -16.30 -5.68 23.14
C TYR A 126 -17.48 -5.61 22.17
N VAL A 127 -18.01 -4.40 21.97
CA VAL A 127 -19.11 -4.14 21.05
C VAL A 127 -18.54 -3.74 19.70
N ALA A 128 -18.87 -4.49 18.65
CA ALA A 128 -18.42 -4.20 17.28
C ALA A 128 -18.78 -2.76 16.86
N ASN A 129 -17.83 -2.11 16.19
CA ASN A 129 -17.88 -0.72 15.77
C ASN A 129 -18.04 0.30 16.91
N SER A 130 -17.69 -0.04 18.15
CA SER A 130 -17.51 0.96 19.22
C SER A 130 -16.19 1.73 19.08
N ILE A 131 -15.16 1.12 18.49
CA ILE A 131 -13.93 1.78 18.04
C ILE A 131 -13.96 1.92 16.51
N ARG A 132 -13.73 3.14 16.01
CA ARG A 132 -13.84 3.51 14.58
C ARG A 132 -12.71 4.44 14.09
N SER A 133 -11.63 4.56 14.85
CA SER A 133 -10.45 5.32 14.46
C SER A 133 -9.18 4.68 15.00
N LEU A 134 -8.04 4.93 14.33
CA LEU A 134 -6.72 4.48 14.81
C LEU A 134 -6.43 5.09 16.19
N GLY A 135 -6.76 6.36 16.38
CA GLY A 135 -6.59 7.06 17.65
C GLY A 135 -7.35 6.40 18.81
N ASP A 136 -8.62 6.03 18.59
CA ASP A 136 -9.43 5.34 19.60
C ASP A 136 -8.94 3.92 19.86
N ALA A 137 -8.47 3.21 18.82
CA ALA A 137 -7.87 1.89 18.97
C ALA A 137 -6.61 1.94 19.84
N VAL A 138 -5.73 2.93 19.63
CA VAL A 138 -4.55 3.15 20.47
C VAL A 138 -4.94 3.56 21.89
N ALA A 139 -5.89 4.50 22.03
CA ALA A 139 -6.34 4.99 23.33
C ALA A 139 -7.05 3.92 24.16
N SER A 140 -7.62 2.88 23.53
CA SER A 140 -8.24 1.75 24.22
C SER A 140 -7.26 0.94 25.08
N GLY A 141 -5.96 0.99 24.77
CA GLY A 141 -4.94 0.18 25.43
C GLY A 141 -4.99 -1.31 25.06
N TYR A 142 -5.80 -1.70 24.08
CA TYR A 142 -5.82 -3.07 23.58
C TYR A 142 -4.49 -3.44 22.93
N ALA A 143 -4.12 -4.72 22.99
CA ALA A 143 -2.94 -5.20 22.28
C ALA A 143 -3.15 -5.05 20.77
N ILE A 144 -2.19 -4.42 20.10
CA ILE A 144 -2.16 -4.24 18.65
C ILE A 144 -0.92 -4.94 18.11
N GLU A 145 -1.12 -6.05 17.41
CA GLU A 145 -0.05 -6.91 16.91
C GLU A 145 0.17 -6.67 15.41
N ALA A 146 1.40 -6.34 15.04
CA ALA A 146 1.78 -6.26 13.63
C ALA A 146 1.80 -7.66 13.01
N THR A 147 1.24 -7.81 11.81
CA THR A 147 1.38 -9.05 11.04
C THR A 147 2.40 -8.88 9.91
N GLY A 148 2.76 -9.98 9.25
CA GLY A 148 3.47 -9.94 7.96
C GLY A 148 2.54 -9.85 6.75
N ILE A 149 1.23 -9.67 6.97
CA ILE A 149 0.23 -9.70 5.90
C ILE A 149 0.08 -8.28 5.32
N VAL A 150 0.23 -8.17 4.01
CA VAL A 150 -0.12 -6.99 3.22
C VAL A 150 -1.33 -7.33 2.36
N VAL A 151 -2.34 -6.45 2.35
CA VAL A 151 -3.54 -6.57 1.51
C VAL A 151 -3.63 -5.41 0.54
N ASN A 152 -4.14 -5.66 -0.66
CA ASN A 152 -4.44 -4.62 -1.64
C ASN A 152 -5.91 -4.22 -1.50
N CYS A 153 -6.15 -3.07 -0.86
CA CYS A 153 -7.49 -2.57 -0.57
C CYS A 153 -7.66 -1.12 -1.02
N PRO A 154 -7.74 -0.84 -2.34
CA PRO A 154 -7.87 0.51 -2.85
C PRO A 154 -9.18 1.17 -2.39
N VAL A 155 -9.06 2.29 -1.70
CA VAL A 155 -10.20 3.13 -1.28
C VAL A 155 -10.84 3.80 -2.49
N VAL A 156 -12.16 3.75 -2.54
CA VAL A 156 -12.99 4.20 -3.66
C VAL A 156 -14.18 5.03 -3.16
N ASN A 157 -14.84 5.72 -4.09
CA ASN A 157 -16.11 6.39 -3.81
C ASN A 157 -17.22 5.37 -3.46
N PRO A 158 -18.22 5.78 -2.66
CA PRO A 158 -19.43 4.99 -2.49
C PRO A 158 -20.05 4.62 -3.84
N GLY A 159 -20.45 3.35 -4.01
CA GLY A 159 -21.05 2.87 -5.26
C GLY A 159 -20.09 2.74 -6.44
N ALA A 160 -18.77 2.83 -6.22
CA ALA A 160 -17.80 2.53 -7.27
C ALA A 160 -17.98 1.10 -7.80
N THR A 161 -17.75 0.93 -9.10
CA THR A 161 -17.88 -0.35 -9.79
C THR A 161 -16.56 -0.71 -10.47
N ILE A 162 -16.37 -2.00 -10.77
CA ILE A 162 -15.26 -2.49 -11.59
C ILE A 162 -15.83 -2.85 -12.97
N GLN A 163 -15.16 -2.41 -14.03
CA GLN A 163 -15.61 -2.69 -15.39
C GLN A 163 -15.71 -4.20 -15.64
N GLY A 164 -16.91 -4.67 -16.00
CA GLY A 164 -17.17 -6.08 -16.31
C GLY A 164 -17.17 -7.00 -15.07
N SER A 165 -17.31 -6.47 -13.86
CA SER A 165 -17.42 -7.27 -12.63
C SER A 165 -18.68 -6.92 -11.84
N THR A 166 -19.19 -7.87 -11.05
CA THR A 166 -20.27 -7.69 -10.08
C THR A 166 -19.76 -7.44 -8.66
N SER A 167 -18.44 -7.40 -8.46
CA SER A 167 -17.82 -7.09 -7.17
C SER A 167 -18.30 -5.73 -6.65
N THR A 168 -18.65 -5.68 -5.37
CA THR A 168 -19.04 -4.45 -4.67
C THR A 168 -17.97 -4.06 -3.65
N PRO A 169 -17.80 -2.75 -3.37
CA PRO A 169 -16.89 -2.30 -2.33
C PRO A 169 -17.31 -2.80 -0.95
N THR A 170 -16.32 -3.13 -0.14
CA THR A 170 -16.46 -3.38 1.30
C THR A 170 -16.40 -2.05 2.06
N SER A 171 -17.10 -1.96 3.20
CA SER A 171 -17.06 -0.77 4.06
C SER A 171 -16.02 -0.91 5.19
N GLY A 172 -15.42 0.22 5.56
CA GLY A 172 -14.44 0.39 6.61
C GLY A 172 -14.74 1.61 7.48
N TRP A 173 -13.91 1.83 8.49
CA TRP A 173 -13.87 3.08 9.26
C TRP A 173 -12.61 3.88 8.93
N TYR A 174 -12.80 5.18 8.71
CA TYR A 174 -11.74 6.17 8.61
C TYR A 174 -12.11 7.34 9.51
N ARG A 175 -11.41 7.47 10.65
CA ARG A 175 -11.61 8.57 11.62
C ARG A 175 -13.09 8.86 11.94
N ASN A 176 -13.82 7.83 12.38
CA ASN A 176 -15.26 7.86 12.68
C ASN A 176 -16.21 8.08 11.48
N ARG A 177 -15.70 8.08 10.25
CA ARG A 177 -16.48 8.12 9.01
C ARG A 177 -16.45 6.76 8.33
N GLU A 178 -17.57 6.38 7.72
CA GLU A 178 -17.59 5.19 6.86
C GLU A 178 -16.82 5.47 5.57
N VAL A 179 -16.03 4.51 5.13
CA VAL A 179 -15.23 4.55 3.89
C VAL A 179 -15.46 3.25 3.11
N PHE A 180 -15.19 3.26 1.80
CA PHE A 180 -15.36 2.09 0.94
C PHE A 180 -14.06 1.73 0.23
N TYR A 181 -13.80 0.45 0.05
CA TYR A 181 -12.64 -0.06 -0.69
C TYR A 181 -13.00 -1.37 -1.38
N PHE A 182 -12.31 -1.70 -2.49
CA PHE A 182 -12.32 -3.07 -2.99
C PHE A 182 -11.29 -3.89 -2.23
N ASP A 183 -11.57 -5.16 -1.93
CA ASP A 183 -10.63 -6.07 -1.29
C ASP A 183 -10.12 -7.07 -2.33
N HIS A 184 -8.84 -6.93 -2.73
CA HIS A 184 -8.15 -7.86 -3.64
C HIS A 184 -7.31 -8.91 -2.90
N GLY A 185 -7.38 -8.93 -1.57
CA GLY A 185 -6.68 -9.90 -0.74
C GLY A 185 -5.17 -9.65 -0.62
N ALA A 186 -4.45 -10.69 -0.20
CA ALA A 186 -3.03 -10.65 0.16
C ALA A 186 -2.13 -11.27 -0.92
N SER A 187 -2.25 -10.78 -2.16
CA SER A 187 -1.51 -11.32 -3.31
C SER A 187 -0.11 -10.73 -3.48
N SER A 188 0.23 -9.70 -2.69
CA SER A 188 1.51 -8.99 -2.76
C SER A 188 2.37 -9.31 -1.53
N PRO A 189 3.58 -9.88 -1.70
CA PRO A 189 4.52 -10.07 -0.60
C PRO A 189 4.95 -8.73 -0.01
N GLY A 190 5.30 -8.73 1.28
CA GLY A 190 5.79 -7.54 1.95
C GLY A 190 6.82 -7.84 3.03
N HIS A 191 7.78 -6.94 3.15
CA HIS A 191 8.82 -6.94 4.19
C HIS A 191 8.59 -5.76 5.13
N GLY A 192 7.87 -6.00 6.21
CA GLY A 192 7.40 -4.94 7.08
C GLY A 192 6.36 -4.08 6.37
N PHE A 193 6.70 -2.82 6.07
CA PHE A 193 5.83 -1.91 5.32
C PHE A 193 6.22 -1.80 3.84
N VAL A 194 7.35 -2.36 3.42
CA VAL A 194 7.74 -2.34 2.00
C VAL A 194 7.00 -3.46 1.29
N VAL A 195 6.29 -3.12 0.22
CA VAL A 195 5.58 -4.05 -0.65
C VAL A 195 6.50 -4.43 -1.80
N ASP A 196 6.67 -5.73 -2.02
CA ASP A 196 7.44 -6.21 -3.16
C ASP A 196 6.66 -5.96 -4.44
N SER A 197 7.37 -5.62 -5.51
CA SER A 197 6.78 -5.33 -6.81
C SER A 197 7.17 -6.36 -7.85
N ALA A 198 6.28 -6.64 -8.79
CA ALA A 198 6.57 -7.40 -10.00
C ALA A 198 6.85 -6.45 -11.19
N PRO A 199 7.60 -6.86 -12.23
CA PRO A 199 7.84 -6.00 -13.38
C PRO A 199 6.61 -5.93 -14.30
N ILE A 200 6.32 -4.73 -14.80
CA ILE A 200 5.45 -4.51 -15.97
C ILE A 200 6.23 -3.74 -17.03
N TYR A 201 6.17 -4.21 -18.27
CA TYR A 201 6.89 -3.62 -19.39
C TYR A 201 5.95 -2.76 -20.23
N ALA A 202 6.22 -1.46 -20.27
CA ALA A 202 5.49 -0.47 -21.06
C ALA A 202 6.39 0.05 -22.18
N PHE A 203 5.85 0.24 -23.38
CA PHE A 203 6.65 0.48 -24.58
C PHE A 203 6.53 1.92 -25.06
N PHE A 204 7.68 2.51 -25.39
CA PHE A 204 7.79 3.89 -25.82
C PHE A 204 8.75 4.01 -27.01
N HIS A 205 8.51 4.98 -27.87
CA HIS A 205 9.50 5.41 -28.84
C HIS A 205 10.59 6.24 -28.16
N SER A 206 11.72 6.46 -28.84
CA SER A 206 12.86 7.23 -28.31
C SER A 206 12.53 8.70 -28.00
N ASP A 207 11.46 9.24 -28.59
CA ASP A 207 10.94 10.58 -28.28
C ASP A 207 10.04 10.62 -27.02
N GLY A 208 9.84 9.47 -26.37
CA GLY A 208 9.02 9.32 -25.17
C GLY A 208 7.53 9.11 -25.43
N SER A 209 7.08 9.09 -26.68
CA SER A 209 5.68 8.79 -27.02
C SER A 209 5.37 7.30 -26.80
N PRO A 210 4.16 6.95 -26.31
CA PRO A 210 3.77 5.55 -26.16
C PRO A 210 3.58 4.89 -27.53
N VAL A 211 3.95 3.62 -27.66
CA VAL A 211 3.70 2.84 -28.89
C VAL A 211 2.20 2.56 -29.03
N ALA A 212 1.56 3.16 -30.02
CA ALA A 212 0.12 3.02 -30.22
C ALA A 212 -0.30 1.55 -30.43
N GLY A 213 -1.33 1.11 -29.71
CA GLY A 213 -1.88 -0.24 -29.80
C GLY A 213 -1.02 -1.35 -29.15
N GLN A 214 0.14 -1.02 -28.58
CA GLN A 214 0.93 -1.96 -27.81
C GLN A 214 0.29 -2.17 -26.43
N LYS A 215 0.07 -3.44 -26.07
CA LYS A 215 -0.32 -3.81 -24.70
C LYS A 215 0.92 -3.95 -23.82
N ASN A 216 0.77 -3.62 -22.53
CA ASN A 216 1.84 -3.88 -21.57
C ASN A 216 2.10 -5.38 -21.45
N VAL A 217 3.34 -5.75 -21.18
CA VAL A 217 3.75 -7.14 -20.97
C VAL A 217 4.01 -7.36 -19.48
N ILE A 218 3.44 -8.42 -18.93
CA ILE A 218 3.72 -8.94 -17.59
C ILE A 218 4.22 -10.38 -17.72
N ASP A 219 4.98 -10.87 -16.74
CA ASP A 219 5.55 -12.24 -16.81
C ASP A 219 5.42 -13.05 -15.51
N VAL A 220 4.59 -12.56 -14.58
CA VAL A 220 4.13 -13.29 -13.39
C VAL A 220 2.63 -13.07 -13.23
N ARG A 221 1.92 -14.08 -12.71
CA ARG A 221 0.48 -14.02 -12.41
C ARG A 221 0.16 -14.49 -11.00
N PRO A 222 -1.07 -14.30 -10.47
CA PRO A 222 -1.44 -14.80 -9.16
C PRO A 222 -1.08 -16.27 -8.98
N GLY A 223 -0.36 -16.57 -7.89
CA GLY A 223 0.14 -17.92 -7.58
C GLY A 223 1.55 -18.23 -8.08
N ASP A 224 2.11 -17.44 -9.01
CA ASP A 224 3.51 -17.56 -9.40
C ASP A 224 4.43 -16.96 -8.33
N ALA A 225 5.63 -17.53 -8.17
CA ALA A 225 6.66 -16.95 -7.32
C ALA A 225 7.05 -15.55 -7.84
N GLY A 226 7.08 -14.56 -6.95
CA GLY A 226 7.39 -13.17 -7.30
C GLY A 226 6.22 -12.37 -7.88
N TYR A 227 5.00 -12.92 -7.89
CA TYR A 227 3.80 -12.14 -8.19
C TYR A 227 3.56 -11.05 -7.14
N SER A 228 3.04 -9.92 -7.61
CA SER A 228 2.51 -8.83 -6.78
C SER A 228 1.46 -8.07 -7.58
N ASP A 229 0.47 -7.49 -6.90
CA ASP A 229 -0.46 -6.54 -7.53
C ASP A 229 0.20 -5.17 -7.76
N LEU A 230 1.33 -4.91 -7.08
CA LEU A 230 2.16 -3.73 -7.28
C LEU A 230 3.15 -4.00 -8.42
N TRP A 231 3.05 -3.23 -9.49
CA TRP A 231 3.95 -3.36 -10.63
C TRP A 231 4.96 -2.23 -10.69
N LYS A 232 6.25 -2.55 -10.82
CA LYS A 232 7.31 -1.59 -11.14
C LYS A 232 7.44 -1.46 -12.66
N VAL A 233 7.23 -0.26 -13.17
CA VAL A 233 7.25 0.01 -14.61
C VAL A 233 8.69 -0.05 -15.12
N THR A 234 8.92 -0.88 -16.13
CA THR A 234 10.13 -0.87 -16.96
C THR A 234 9.76 -0.35 -18.33
N LYS A 235 10.44 0.70 -18.80
CA LYS A 235 10.21 1.20 -20.15
C LYS A 235 11.01 0.35 -21.15
N VAL A 236 10.33 -0.11 -22.18
CA VAL A 236 10.94 -0.73 -23.36
C VAL A 236 10.99 0.33 -24.45
N VAL A 237 12.17 0.88 -24.69
CA VAL A 237 12.39 1.90 -25.72
C VAL A 237 12.67 1.20 -27.04
N VAL A 238 11.82 1.45 -28.03
CA VAL A 238 11.83 0.76 -29.32
C VAL A 238 12.09 1.73 -30.49
N PRO A 239 12.66 1.24 -31.61
CA PRO A 239 12.84 2.06 -32.81
C PRO A 239 11.50 2.40 -33.47
N GLY A 240 11.47 3.43 -34.32
CA GLY A 240 10.27 3.81 -35.07
C GLY A 240 9.72 2.73 -36.01
N SER A 241 10.54 1.74 -36.38
CA SER A 241 10.13 0.58 -37.18
C SER A 241 9.49 -0.54 -36.37
N TYR A 242 9.39 -0.40 -35.04
CA TYR A 242 8.81 -1.43 -34.17
C TYR A 242 7.32 -1.64 -34.46
N MET A 243 6.93 -2.90 -34.63
CA MET A 243 5.53 -3.29 -34.80
C MET A 243 4.92 -3.60 -33.44
N ALA A 244 3.83 -2.90 -33.10
CA ALA A 244 3.10 -3.12 -31.87
C ALA A 244 2.68 -4.59 -31.71
N ASN A 245 2.84 -5.09 -30.48
CA ASN A 245 2.61 -6.46 -30.06
C ASN A 245 3.49 -7.51 -30.76
N SER A 246 4.66 -7.13 -31.28
CA SER A 246 5.65 -8.11 -31.77
C SER A 246 6.44 -8.77 -30.62
N LEU A 247 6.60 -8.08 -29.49
CA LEU A 247 7.14 -8.62 -28.24
C LEU A 247 6.00 -8.74 -27.21
N LYS A 248 5.74 -9.96 -26.73
CA LYS A 248 4.57 -10.30 -25.89
C LYS A 248 4.92 -11.10 -24.63
N ASP A 249 6.19 -11.19 -24.29
CA ASP A 249 6.68 -11.87 -23.09
C ASP A 249 8.04 -11.29 -22.67
N ALA A 250 8.40 -11.39 -21.39
CA ALA A 250 9.64 -10.78 -20.91
C ALA A 250 10.89 -11.41 -21.53
N ARG A 251 10.86 -12.70 -21.88
CA ARG A 251 11.99 -13.38 -22.51
C ARG A 251 12.30 -12.81 -23.90
N SER A 252 11.28 -12.55 -24.72
CA SER A 252 11.44 -11.92 -26.03
C SER A 252 11.92 -10.47 -25.92
N ILE A 253 11.46 -9.74 -24.91
CA ILE A 253 11.94 -8.38 -24.61
C ILE A 253 13.44 -8.39 -24.25
N VAL A 254 13.86 -9.27 -23.34
CA VAL A 254 15.26 -9.41 -22.94
C VAL A 254 16.14 -9.85 -24.13
N ALA A 255 15.68 -10.81 -24.92
CA ALA A 255 16.40 -11.25 -26.11
C ALA A 255 16.57 -10.10 -27.14
N ALA A 256 15.52 -9.30 -27.37
CA ALA A 256 15.59 -8.12 -28.23
C ALA A 256 16.58 -7.07 -27.68
N ARG A 257 16.64 -6.89 -26.36
CA ARG A 257 17.62 -6.00 -25.71
C ARG A 257 19.04 -6.50 -25.92
N ASP A 258 19.29 -7.80 -25.78
CA ASP A 258 20.62 -8.39 -25.93
C ASP A 258 21.12 -8.33 -27.40
N LEU A 259 20.19 -8.29 -28.35
CA LEU A 259 20.48 -8.04 -29.77
C LEU A 259 20.60 -6.54 -30.11
N GLY A 260 20.47 -5.63 -29.14
CA GLY A 260 20.52 -4.19 -29.36
C GLY A 260 19.31 -3.61 -30.12
N GLN A 261 18.21 -4.35 -30.18
CA GLN A 261 16.99 -3.93 -30.90
C GLN A 261 16.09 -3.02 -30.06
N VAL A 262 16.16 -3.14 -28.73
CA VAL A 262 15.41 -2.31 -27.77
C VAL A 262 16.32 -1.93 -26.60
N THR A 263 15.97 -0.87 -25.88
CA THR A 263 16.60 -0.51 -24.60
C THR A 263 15.61 -0.67 -23.45
N LEU A 264 16.09 -1.12 -22.29
CA LEU A 264 15.28 -1.22 -21.07
C LEU A 264 15.70 -0.14 -20.08
N GLU A 265 14.74 0.68 -19.66
CA GLU A 265 14.95 1.70 -18.63
C GLU A 265 14.12 1.35 -17.40
N ALA A 266 14.81 1.09 -16.29
CA ALA A 266 14.16 0.98 -14.99
C ALA A 266 13.60 2.35 -14.58
N THR A 267 12.40 2.36 -14.02
CA THR A 267 11.78 3.58 -13.48
C THR A 267 11.51 3.41 -11.99
N GLU A 268 11.30 4.51 -11.27
CA GLU A 268 10.75 4.48 -9.91
C GLU A 268 9.21 4.66 -9.90
N ILE A 269 8.56 4.32 -11.01
CA ILE A 269 7.11 4.38 -11.15
C ILE A 269 6.54 3.02 -10.78
N TYR A 270 5.64 3.02 -9.81
CA TYR A 270 4.85 1.86 -9.45
C TYR A 270 3.37 2.11 -9.76
N VAL A 271 2.67 1.05 -10.16
CA VAL A 271 1.23 1.07 -10.42
C VAL A 271 0.54 -0.09 -9.70
N ASN A 272 -0.67 0.14 -9.21
CA ASN A 272 -1.49 -0.91 -8.62
C ASN A 272 -2.39 -1.53 -9.71
N GLY A 273 -2.20 -2.82 -9.99
CA GLY A 273 -2.97 -3.49 -11.02
C GLY A 273 -3.20 -4.97 -10.77
N PRO A 274 -4.09 -5.35 -9.82
CA PRO A 274 -4.37 -6.75 -9.56
C PRO A 274 -4.86 -7.44 -10.85
N MET A 275 -4.32 -8.62 -11.13
CA MET A 275 -4.74 -9.40 -12.29
C MET A 275 -6.15 -9.93 -12.06
N VAL A 276 -6.94 -9.93 -13.13
CA VAL A 276 -8.32 -10.41 -13.09
C VAL A 276 -8.51 -11.48 -14.16
N THR A 277 -9.02 -12.63 -13.73
CA THR A 277 -9.46 -13.71 -14.61
C THR A 277 -10.82 -13.41 -15.23
#